data_AF-A0A4R9Q0K1-F1
#
_entry.id   AF-A0A4R9Q0K1-F1
#
_cell.length_a   1.000
_cell.length_b   1.000
_cell.length_c   1.000
_cell.angle_alpha   90.00
_cell.angle_beta   90.00
_cell.angle_gamma   90.00
#
_symmetry.space_group_name_H-M   'P 1'
#
loop_
_entity.id
_entity.type
_entity.pdbx_description
1 polymer ?
#
loop_
_entity_poly.entity_id
_entity_poly.type
_entity_poly.pdbx_seq_one_letter_code
_entity_poly.pdbx_strand_id
1 'polypeptide(L)' 'PCCTMENPRGGEREESYDPLTPDIRIPRKVTKGGSFLCAPNYCRRYRPAARMAQPVDTSTCHLGFRCVVRPA' A
#
# COMPACT_ATOMS: atom_id res chain seq x y z
N PRO A 1 -15.92 -13.99 -20.94
CA PRO A 1 -15.92 -12.82 -20.03
C PRO A 1 -14.96 -13.09 -18.85
N CYS A 2 -13.73 -12.58 -18.92
CA CYS A 2 -12.70 -12.80 -17.90
C CYS A 2 -12.87 -11.83 -16.72
N CYS A 3 -12.50 -12.32 -15.54
CA CYS A 3 -12.76 -11.79 -14.20
C CYS A 3 -12.02 -10.48 -13.88
N THR A 4 -12.17 -9.43 -14.69
CA THR A 4 -11.75 -8.10 -14.27
C THR A 4 -12.83 -7.53 -13.36
N MET A 5 -12.74 -7.85 -12.07
CA MET A 5 -13.54 -7.16 -11.06
C MET A 5 -13.36 -5.65 -11.27
N GLU A 6 -14.49 -4.94 -11.31
CA GLU A 6 -14.50 -3.49 -11.26
C GLU A 6 -13.62 -3.04 -10.09
N ASN A 7 -12.68 -2.12 -10.32
CA ASN A 7 -11.66 -1.75 -9.34
C ASN A 7 -12.35 -1.34 -8.02
N PRO A 8 -12.24 -2.13 -6.94
CA PRO A 8 -12.93 -1.83 -5.70
C PRO A 8 -12.39 -0.52 -5.15
N ARG A 9 -13.27 0.37 -4.66
CA ARG A 9 -12.87 1.67 -4.09
C ARG A 9 -11.98 1.52 -2.85
N GLY A 10 -11.96 0.33 -2.24
CA GLY A 10 -11.34 0.06 -0.95
C GLY A 10 -12.25 0.50 0.20
N GLY A 11 -11.91 0.09 1.43
CA GLY A 11 -12.59 0.58 2.63
C GLY A 11 -12.17 2.01 3.00
N GLU A 12 -12.90 2.60 3.93
CA GLU A 12 -12.61 3.94 4.44
C GLU A 12 -11.21 4.01 5.08
N ARG A 13 -10.58 5.19 5.04
CA ARG A 13 -9.22 5.35 5.58
C ARG A 13 -9.20 5.05 7.08
N GLU A 14 -10.18 5.56 7.79
CA GLU A 14 -10.35 5.50 9.24
C GLU A 14 -10.67 4.08 9.71
N GLU A 15 -11.00 3.13 8.83
CA GLU A 15 -11.27 1.74 9.20
C GLU A 15 -10.07 0.82 8.92
N SER A 16 -8.99 1.36 8.34
CA SER A 16 -7.86 0.56 7.86
C SER A 16 -6.83 0.27 8.97
N TYR A 17 -7.26 -0.39 10.04
CA TYR A 17 -6.42 -0.81 11.17
C TYR A 17 -5.98 -2.27 11.05
N ASP A 18 -4.88 -2.62 11.74
CA ASP A 18 -4.42 -4.00 11.85
C ASP A 18 -5.14 -4.69 13.02
N PRO A 19 -5.99 -5.72 12.78
CA PRO A 19 -6.69 -6.43 13.84
C PRO A 19 -5.75 -7.11 14.84
N LEU A 20 -4.51 -7.40 14.44
CA LEU A 20 -3.51 -8.03 15.30
C LEU A 20 -2.81 -7.01 16.22
N THR A 21 -3.00 -5.72 16.00
CA THR A 21 -2.40 -4.64 16.82
C THR A 21 -3.46 -3.61 17.24
N PRO A 22 -4.43 -4.01 18.08
CA PRO A 22 -5.61 -3.19 18.39
C PRO A 22 -5.30 -1.89 19.17
N ASP A 23 -4.18 -1.87 19.89
CA ASP A 23 -3.73 -0.71 20.66
C ASP A 23 -3.21 0.42 19.76
N ILE A 24 -2.74 0.09 18.55
CA ILE A 24 -2.21 1.06 17.60
C ILE A 24 -3.32 1.48 16.63
N ARG A 25 -3.98 2.59 16.94
CA ARG A 25 -5.06 3.17 16.13
C ARG A 25 -4.58 4.08 15.01
N ILE A 26 -3.50 3.68 14.33
CA ILE A 26 -2.97 4.42 13.17
C ILE A 26 -3.40 3.70 11.89
N PRO A 27 -4.18 4.35 11.01
CA PRO A 27 -4.64 3.69 9.79
C PRO A 27 -3.48 3.45 8.82
N ARG A 28 -3.58 2.40 8.02
CA ARG A 28 -2.54 1.98 7.08
C ARG A 28 -3.03 2.08 5.64
N LYS A 29 -2.12 2.32 4.70
CA LYS A 29 -2.41 2.27 3.26
C LYS A 29 -1.41 1.38 2.53
N VAL A 30 -1.86 0.85 1.39
CA VAL A 30 -1.06 -0.04 0.57
C VAL A 30 -0.01 0.76 -0.19
N THR A 31 1.25 0.37 -0.04
CA THR A 31 2.38 0.81 -0.85
C THR A 31 2.81 -0.29 -1.83
N LYS A 32 3.29 0.11 -3.00
CA LYS A 32 3.66 -0.75 -4.13
C LYS A 32 4.98 -0.26 -4.73
N GLY A 33 5.67 -1.16 -5.44
CA GLY A 33 6.84 -0.82 -6.26
C GLY A 33 8.19 -1.03 -5.58
N GLY A 34 8.23 -1.17 -4.25
CA GLY A 34 9.49 -1.22 -3.52
C GLY A 34 10.22 0.12 -3.55
N SER A 35 11.50 0.11 -3.20
CA SER A 35 12.35 1.30 -3.18
C SER A 35 13.78 0.96 -3.60
N PHE A 36 14.64 1.98 -3.70
CA PHE A 36 16.06 1.83 -4.01
C PHE A 36 16.84 0.99 -2.98
N LEU A 37 16.26 0.77 -1.80
CA LEU A 37 16.87 -0.08 -0.79
C LEU A 37 16.71 -1.57 -1.10
N CYS A 38 15.70 -1.97 -1.90
CA CYS A 38 15.33 -3.37 -2.10
C CYS A 38 16.43 -4.18 -2.83
N ALA A 39 16.67 -5.41 -2.36
CA ALA A 39 17.69 -6.31 -2.92
C ALA A 39 17.28 -7.79 -2.82
N PRO A 40 17.81 -8.68 -3.70
CA PRO A 40 17.40 -10.09 -3.77
C PRO A 40 17.63 -10.91 -2.50
N ASN A 41 18.54 -10.49 -1.64
CA ASN A 41 18.93 -11.19 -0.41
C ASN A 41 18.08 -10.83 0.82
N TYR A 42 17.32 -9.72 0.80
CA TYR A 42 16.49 -9.33 1.95
C TYR A 42 15.06 -8.93 1.57
N CYS A 43 14.88 -8.16 0.49
CA CYS A 43 13.58 -7.58 0.14
C CYS A 43 13.34 -7.63 -1.37
N ARG A 44 12.52 -8.60 -1.77
CA ARG A 44 12.07 -8.77 -3.15
C ARG A 44 10.73 -8.08 -3.41
N ARG A 45 10.51 -6.91 -2.81
CA ARG A 45 9.24 -6.15 -2.91
C ARG A 45 9.17 -5.20 -4.09
N TYR A 46 10.25 -5.10 -4.88
CA TYR A 46 10.24 -4.51 -6.22
C TYR A 46 9.36 -5.28 -7.23
N ARG A 47 8.96 -6.52 -6.90
CA ARG A 47 8.09 -7.34 -7.75
C ARG A 47 6.70 -6.70 -7.89
N PRO A 48 6.09 -6.64 -9.10
CA PRO A 48 4.77 -6.03 -9.31
C PRO A 48 3.66 -6.58 -8.42
N ALA A 49 3.71 -7.86 -8.05
CA ALA A 49 2.72 -8.48 -7.17
C ALA A 49 2.86 -8.04 -5.70
N ALA A 50 4.05 -7.65 -5.24
CA ALA A 50 4.32 -7.37 -3.83
C ALA A 50 3.56 -6.14 -3.32
N ARG A 51 3.04 -6.20 -2.09
CA ARG A 51 2.26 -5.14 -1.42
C ARG A 51 2.76 -4.98 0.02
N MET A 52 2.76 -3.76 0.55
CA MET A 52 3.08 -3.52 1.96
C MET A 52 2.06 -2.56 2.57
N ALA A 53 1.69 -2.78 3.84
CA ALA A 53 0.85 -1.86 4.59
C ALA A 53 1.72 -0.87 5.37
N GLN A 54 1.62 0.42 5.05
CA GLN A 54 2.36 1.49 5.72
C GLN A 54 1.40 2.41 6.50
N PRO A 55 1.73 2.80 7.75
CA PRO A 55 0.96 3.81 8.47
C PRO A 55 0.92 5.15 7.71
N VAL A 56 -0.22 5.84 7.73
CA VAL A 56 -0.42 7.06 6.93
C VAL A 56 0.35 8.28 7.46
N ASP A 57 0.77 8.25 8.72
CA ASP A 57 1.49 9.32 9.41
C ASP A 57 3.01 9.20 9.32
N THR A 58 3.50 8.08 8.78
CA THR A 58 4.93 7.75 8.74
C THR A 58 5.54 8.17 7.42
N SER A 59 6.49 9.11 7.45
CA SER A 59 7.28 9.52 6.30
C SER A 59 8.69 8.93 6.35
N THR A 60 9.22 8.55 5.19
CA THR A 60 10.61 8.08 5.06
C THR A 60 11.16 8.51 3.70
N CYS A 61 12.50 8.58 3.56
CA CYS A 61 13.16 9.01 2.34
C CYS A 61 12.97 8.09 1.12
N HIS A 62 12.41 6.90 1.31
CA HIS A 62 12.28 5.87 0.28
C HIS A 62 10.82 5.55 -0.07
N LEU A 63 9.88 6.38 0.40
CA LEU A 63 8.46 6.29 0.11
C LEU A 63 8.00 7.54 -0.62
N GLY A 64 7.20 7.34 -1.66
CA GLY A 64 6.56 8.41 -2.44
C GLY A 64 5.22 7.92 -3.00
N PHE A 65 4.56 8.77 -3.77
CA PHE A 65 3.28 8.45 -4.40
C PHE A 65 3.20 9.02 -5.82
N ARG A 66 2.26 8.49 -6.61
CA ARG A 66 1.89 9.03 -7.91
C ARG A 66 0.39 9.28 -7.93
N CYS A 67 -0.02 10.35 -8.58
CA CYS A 67 -1.43 10.67 -8.77
C CYS A 67 -1.99 9.93 -9.98
N VAL A 68 -3.32 9.75 -9.99
CA VAL A 68 -4.08 9.29 -11.15
C VAL A 68 -5.28 10.21 -11.32
N VAL A 69 -5.63 10.51 -12.57
CA VAL A 69 -6.85 11.26 -12.91
C VAL A 69 -7.82 10.27 -13.55
N ARG A 70 -9.08 10.27 -13.09
CA ARG A 70 -10.14 9.47 -13.71
C ARG A 70 -10.85 10.35 -14.74
N PRO A 71 -11.17 9.83 -15.94
CA PRO A 71 -12.08 10.54 -16.84
C PRO A 71 -13.43 10.75 -16.15
N ALA A 72 -14.08 11.87 -16.46
CA ALA A 72 -15.41 12.21 -15.96
C ALA A 72 -16.48 11.28 -16.55
#